data_AF-A0A4P9X7T3-F1
#
_entry.id   AF-A0A4P9X7T3-F1
#
_cell.length_a   1.000
_cell.length_b   1.000
_cell.length_c   1.000
_cell.angle_alpha   90.00
_cell.angle_beta   90.00
_cell.angle_gamma   90.00
#
_symmetry.space_group_name_H-M   'P 1'
#
loop_
_entity.id
_entity.type
_entity.pdbx_description
1 polymer ?
#
loop_
_entity_poly.entity_id
_entity_poly.type
_entity_poly.pdbx_seq_one_letter_code
_entity_poly.pdbx_strand_id
1 'polypeptide(L)'
;MTSVERTLLVVPKVNIYSIPPLVSSRGYRASDWPPEAHIWTGRLRVLISGAQATIALEDAATGELFASCPYDGPRAVEPVTDSSRYFVIRVVNTATSQRAFLGLGFDDRSDAFDLNVVLQDFAR
;
A
#
# COMPACT_ATOMS: atom_id res chain seq x y z
N MET A 1 9.70 6.71 -26.69
CA MET A 1 10.37 7.36 -25.54
C MET A 1 10.19 6.45 -24.35
N THR A 2 11.28 5.90 -23.81
CA THR A 2 11.23 5.05 -22.61
C THR A 2 10.86 5.93 -21.42
N SER A 3 9.68 5.75 -20.83
CA SER A 3 9.36 6.41 -19.55
C SER A 3 10.40 5.99 -18.52
N VAL A 4 11.09 6.97 -17.94
CA VAL A 4 12.05 6.74 -16.87
C VAL A 4 11.26 6.41 -15.60
N GLU A 5 11.51 5.24 -15.03
CA GLU A 5 10.98 4.89 -13.71
C GLU A 5 11.81 5.58 -12.62
N ARG A 6 11.13 6.23 -11.68
CA ARG A 6 11.76 6.88 -10.52
C ARG A 6 11.15 6.31 -9.25
N THR A 7 11.98 6.10 -8.24
CA THR A 7 11.51 5.73 -6.90
C THR A 7 11.43 6.99 -6.05
N LEU A 8 10.25 7.30 -5.51
CA LEU A 8 10.04 8.47 -4.66
C LEU A 8 10.20 8.16 -3.17
N LEU A 9 9.82 6.96 -2.76
CA LEU A 9 9.83 6.55 -1.37
C LEU A 9 10.23 5.09 -1.28
N VAL A 10 11.05 4.78 -0.27
CA VAL A 10 11.39 3.41 0.11
C VAL A 10 11.19 3.29 1.61
N VAL A 11 10.27 2.43 2.03
CA VAL A 11 10.06 2.11 3.44
C VAL A 11 10.55 0.68 3.66
N PRO A 12 11.61 0.48 4.47
CA PRO A 12 12.30 -0.81 4.57
C PRO A 12 11.43 -1.91 5.18
N LYS A 13 10.47 -1.53 6.03
CA LYS A 13 9.61 -2.47 6.74
C LYS A 13 8.17 -1.98 6.78
N VAL A 14 7.28 -2.74 6.17
CA VAL A 14 5.83 -2.58 6.24
C VAL A 14 5.18 -3.93 6.51
N ASN A 15 4.02 -3.89 7.14
CA ASN A 15 3.24 -5.07 7.49
C ASN A 15 1.96 -5.10 6.66
N ILE A 16 1.63 -6.27 6.12
CA ILE A 16 0.44 -6.49 5.32
C ILE A 16 -0.51 -7.40 6.08
N TYR A 17 -1.78 -7.00 6.08
CA TYR A 17 -2.87 -7.64 6.79
C TYR A 17 -3.97 -8.06 5.83
N SER A 18 -4.51 -9.27 6.01
CA SER A 18 -5.74 -9.70 5.36
C SER A 18 -6.93 -9.00 6.03
N ILE A 19 -7.72 -8.27 5.26
CA ILE A 19 -8.86 -7.53 5.79
C ILE A 19 -10.18 -8.15 5.30
N PRO A 20 -11.23 -8.16 6.13
CA PRO A 20 -12.53 -8.58 5.68
C PRO A 20 -13.06 -7.62 4.59
N PRO A 21 -13.89 -8.11 3.65
CA PRO A 21 -14.53 -7.26 2.65
C PRO A 21 -15.39 -6.19 3.34
N LEU A 22 -15.45 -4.99 2.77
CA LEU A 22 -16.14 -3.86 3.38
C LEU A 22 -17.63 -4.16 3.55
N VAL A 23 -18.08 -4.36 4.78
CA VAL A 23 -19.47 -4.75 5.10
C VAL A 23 -20.39 -3.55 5.33
N SER A 24 -19.85 -2.34 5.48
CA SER A 24 -20.64 -1.15 5.82
C SER A 24 -20.05 0.16 5.28
N SER A 25 -20.88 1.19 5.21
CA SER A 25 -20.53 2.56 4.80
C SER A 25 -19.69 3.33 5.84
N ARG A 26 -19.26 2.72 6.95
CA ARG A 26 -18.45 3.36 8.01
C ARG A 26 -16.96 3.48 7.68
N GLY A 27 -16.50 2.99 6.54
CA GLY A 27 -15.09 2.96 6.17
C GLY A 27 -14.30 1.85 6.89
N TYR A 28 -13.00 1.79 6.63
CA TYR A 28 -12.12 0.79 7.22
C TYR A 28 -11.60 1.22 8.60
N ARG A 29 -11.50 0.24 9.51
CA ARG A 29 -10.92 0.39 10.85
C ARG A 29 -9.89 -0.68 11.09
N ALA A 30 -8.72 -0.29 11.58
CA ALA A 30 -7.67 -1.24 11.94
C ALA A 30 -8.07 -2.08 13.16
N SER A 31 -8.90 -1.55 14.07
CA SER A 31 -9.44 -2.28 15.21
C SER A 31 -10.24 -3.53 14.83
N ASP A 32 -10.80 -3.56 13.61
CA ASP A 32 -11.64 -4.66 13.13
C ASP A 32 -10.80 -5.79 12.51
N TRP A 33 -9.49 -5.58 12.36
CA TRP A 33 -8.59 -6.58 11.78
C TRP A 33 -8.15 -7.54 12.88
N PRO A 34 -8.33 -8.86 12.72
CA PRO A 34 -7.95 -9.81 13.75
C PRO A 34 -6.43 -9.80 13.98
N PRO A 35 -5.93 -10.18 15.18
CA PRO A 35 -4.49 -10.25 15.45
C PRO A 35 -3.73 -11.19 14.49
N GLU A 36 -4.41 -12.24 14.01
CA GLU A 36 -3.93 -13.21 13.04
C GLU A 36 -4.05 -12.72 11.58
N ALA A 37 -4.53 -11.50 11.36
CA ALA A 37 -4.64 -10.92 10.02
C ALA A 37 -3.30 -10.70 9.36
N HIS A 38 -2.20 -10.65 10.11
CA HIS A 38 -0.88 -10.44 9.54
C HIS A 38 -0.51 -11.58 8.58
N ILE A 39 -0.34 -11.26 7.30
CA ILE A 39 -0.03 -12.25 6.26
C ILE A 39 1.40 -12.12 5.73
N TRP A 40 2.00 -10.93 5.79
CA TRP A 40 3.30 -10.69 5.19
C TRP A 40 3.99 -9.43 5.73
N THR A 41 5.31 -9.45 5.76
CA THR A 41 6.17 -8.29 6.07
C THR A 41 7.20 -8.13 4.96
N GLY A 42 7.47 -6.89 4.55
CA GLY A 42 8.55 -6.62 3.61
C GLY A 42 8.77 -5.14 3.37
N ARG A 43 9.32 -4.80 2.20
CA ARG A 43 9.68 -3.44 1.81
C ARG A 43 8.62 -2.85 0.90
N LEU A 44 8.29 -1.58 1.12
CA LEU A 44 7.42 -0.80 0.26
C LEU A 44 8.26 0.17 -0.57
N ARG A 45 7.96 0.26 -1.87
CA ARG A 45 8.53 1.27 -2.78
C ARG A 45 7.44 1.99 -3.53
N VAL A 46 7.52 3.31 -3.60
CA VAL A 46 6.67 4.11 -4.48
C VAL A 46 7.43 4.39 -5.76
N LEU A 47 6.97 3.81 -6.86
CA LEU A 47 7.52 3.92 -8.20
C LEU A 47 6.64 4.85 -9.04
N ILE A 48 7.27 5.72 -9.82
CA ILE A 48 6.59 6.59 -10.78
C ILE A 48 7.17 6.35 -12.15
N SER A 49 6.29 6.14 -13.12
CA SER A 49 6.64 6.05 -14.54
C SER A 49 5.76 7.01 -15.33
N GLY A 50 6.32 8.17 -15.69
CA GLY A 50 5.58 9.23 -16.36
C GLY A 50 4.41 9.75 -15.51
N ALA A 51 3.18 9.50 -15.96
CA ALA A 51 1.94 9.93 -15.30
C ALA A 51 1.27 8.80 -14.48
N GLN A 52 1.99 7.73 -14.16
CA GLN A 52 1.49 6.61 -13.35
C GLN A 52 2.35 6.44 -12.11
N ALA A 53 1.71 6.30 -10.95
CA ALA A 53 2.35 5.89 -9.71
C ALA A 53 1.92 4.48 -9.33
N THR A 54 2.86 3.70 -8.82
CA THR A 54 2.65 2.31 -8.38
C THR A 54 3.37 2.10 -7.06
N ILE A 55 2.67 1.53 -6.10
CA ILE A 55 3.26 1.08 -4.84
C ILE A 55 3.63 -0.40 -5.02
N ALA A 56 4.92 -0.70 -5.01
CA ALA A 56 5.45 -2.06 -5.07
C ALA A 56 5.73 -2.57 -3.66
N LEU A 57 5.18 -3.74 -3.33
CA LEU A 57 5.50 -4.50 -2.13
C LEU A 57 6.48 -5.59 -2.52
N GLU A 58 7.68 -5.53 -1.98
CA GLU A 58 8.80 -6.41 -2.31
C GLU A 58 9.32 -7.11 -1.06
N ASP A 59 9.78 -8.35 -1.19
CA ASP A 59 10.52 -9.01 -0.13
C ASP A 59 11.82 -8.24 0.16
N ALA A 60 12.10 -7.97 1.44
CA ALA A 60 13.24 -7.15 1.82
C ALA A 60 14.60 -7.82 1.53
N ALA A 61 14.64 -9.15 1.54
CA ALA A 61 15.85 -9.95 1.34
C ALA A 61 16.09 -10.29 -0.13
N THR A 62 15.06 -10.74 -0.86
CA THR A 62 15.20 -11.17 -2.25
C THR A 62 14.90 -10.08 -3.27
N GLY A 63 14.11 -9.07 -2.89
CA GLY A 63 13.58 -8.07 -3.82
C GLY A 63 12.47 -8.60 -4.72
N GLU A 64 11.94 -9.79 -4.45
CA GLU A 64 10.83 -10.37 -5.20
C GLU A 64 9.54 -9.58 -4.97
N LEU A 65 8.83 -9.24 -6.05
CA LEU A 65 7.57 -8.51 -5.97
C LEU A 65 6.48 -9.41 -5.39
N PHE A 66 6.02 -9.10 -4.19
CA PHE A 66 4.88 -9.76 -3.56
C PHE A 66 3.56 -9.29 -4.18
N ALA A 67 3.38 -7.97 -4.28
CA ALA A 67 2.18 -7.37 -4.83
C ALA A 67 2.42 -5.96 -5.37
N SER A 68 1.63 -5.58 -6.37
CA SER A 68 1.66 -4.24 -6.95
C SER A 68 0.36 -3.51 -6.66
N CYS A 69 0.45 -2.24 -6.30
CA CYS A 69 -0.66 -1.35 -6.01
C CYS A 69 -0.61 -0.17 -6.98
N PRO A 70 -1.23 -0.28 -8.18
CA PRO A 70 -1.35 0.85 -9.09
C PRO A 70 -2.19 1.95 -8.43
N TYR A 71 -1.64 3.16 -8.35
CA TYR A 71 -2.34 4.32 -7.81
C TYR A 71 -3.13 5.00 -8.94
N ASP A 72 -4.40 4.63 -9.08
CA ASP A 72 -5.34 5.16 -10.08
C ASP A 72 -6.41 6.09 -9.49
N GLY A 73 -6.30 6.41 -8.19
CA GLY A 73 -7.17 7.36 -7.51
C GLY A 73 -7.20 7.15 -6.00
N PRO A 74 -8.02 7.94 -5.28
CA PRO A 74 -8.08 7.92 -3.81
C PRO A 74 -8.48 6.58 -3.20
N ARG A 75 -9.18 5.72 -3.96
CA ARG A 75 -9.58 4.37 -3.52
C ARG A 75 -8.48 3.32 -3.64
N ALA A 76 -7.36 3.66 -4.27
CA ALA A 76 -6.21 2.76 -4.35
C ALA A 76 -5.49 2.66 -3.00
N VAL A 77 -5.50 3.75 -2.22
CA VAL A 77 -4.90 3.86 -0.88
C VAL A 77 -5.84 4.68 0.00
N GLU A 78 -6.55 4.01 0.90
CA GLU A 78 -7.51 4.63 1.81
C GLU A 78 -6.98 4.58 3.25
N PRO A 79 -6.84 5.72 3.96
CA PRO A 79 -6.47 5.69 5.37
C PRO A 79 -7.58 5.06 6.21
N VAL A 80 -7.22 4.33 7.27
CA VAL A 80 -8.22 3.86 8.24
C VAL A 80 -8.66 5.00 9.15
N THR A 81 -9.86 4.88 9.72
CA THR A 81 -10.48 5.97 10.50
C THR A 81 -9.98 6.10 11.94
N ASP A 82 -9.39 5.04 12.50
CA ASP A 82 -9.00 4.92 13.90
C ASP A 82 -7.48 5.02 14.14
N SER A 83 -6.68 5.08 13.07
CA SER A 83 -5.23 5.13 13.17
C SER A 83 -4.59 5.85 11.98
N SER A 84 -3.52 6.59 12.25
CA SER A 84 -2.70 7.25 11.23
C SER A 84 -1.59 6.37 10.64
N ARG A 85 -1.43 5.14 11.15
CA ARG A 85 -0.37 4.19 10.72
C ARG A 85 -0.88 3.10 9.79
N TYR A 86 -2.18 3.00 9.61
CA TYR A 86 -2.77 1.93 8.81
C TYR A 86 -3.55 2.50 7.63
N PHE A 87 -3.49 1.76 6.53
CA PHE A 87 -4.15 2.08 5.28
C PHE A 87 -4.75 0.81 4.71
N VAL A 88 -5.73 0.96 3.85
CA VAL A 88 -6.21 -0.09 2.98
C VAL A 88 -5.69 0.19 1.59
N ILE A 89 -5.03 -0.79 1.01
CA ILE A 89 -4.43 -0.69 -0.30
C ILE A 89 -5.05 -1.71 -1.24
N ARG A 90 -5.30 -1.30 -2.48
CA ARG A 90 -5.85 -2.18 -3.51
C ARG A 90 -4.73 -2.80 -4.33
N VAL A 91 -4.34 -4.01 -3.95
CA VAL A 91 -3.30 -4.75 -4.65
C VAL A 91 -3.84 -5.47 -5.87
N VAL A 92 -2.97 -5.65 -6.85
CA VAL A 92 -3.14 -6.50 -8.02
C VAL A 92 -2.04 -7.55 -7.98
N ASN A 93 -2.44 -8.81 -7.97
CA ASN A 93 -1.50 -9.90 -8.12
C ASN A 93 -1.09 -9.99 -9.61
N THR A 94 0.19 -9.85 -9.92
CA THR A 94 0.70 -9.87 -11.29
C THR A 94 0.63 -11.25 -11.94
N ALA A 95 0.65 -12.33 -11.15
CA ALA A 95 0.56 -13.70 -11.65
C ALA A 95 -0.89 -14.11 -11.97
N THR A 96 -1.87 -13.65 -11.19
CA THR A 96 -3.29 -14.05 -11.35
C THR A 96 -4.20 -12.94 -11.86
N SER A 97 -3.70 -11.71 -12.01
CA SER A 97 -4.46 -10.49 -12.31
C SER A 97 -5.65 -10.23 -11.38
N GLN A 98 -5.71 -10.91 -10.22
CA GLN A 98 -6.77 -10.70 -9.24
C GLN A 98 -6.51 -9.41 -8.46
N ARG A 99 -7.61 -8.70 -8.18
CA ARG A 99 -7.62 -7.49 -7.36
C ARG A 99 -8.09 -7.87 -5.97
N ALA A 100 -7.34 -7.45 -4.97
CA ALA A 100 -7.71 -7.65 -3.57
C ALA A 100 -7.46 -6.35 -2.79
N PHE A 101 -8.17 -6.19 -1.67
CA PHE A 101 -7.88 -5.14 -0.71
C PHE A 101 -7.15 -5.75 0.46
N LEU A 102 -6.03 -5.14 0.83
CA LEU A 102 -5.21 -5.55 1.94
C LEU A 102 -5.00 -4.37 2.89
N GLY A 103 -4.85 -4.67 4.17
CA GLY A 103 -4.39 -3.71 5.15
C GLY A 103 -2.89 -3.52 5.02
N LEU A 104 -2.44 -2.28 5.01
CA LEU A 104 -1.05 -1.86 5.09
C LEU A 104 -0.83 -1.20 6.44
N GLY A 105 0.17 -1.62 7.19
CA GLY A 105 0.53 -1.05 8.48
C GLY A 105 2.00 -0.68 8.55
N PHE A 106 2.26 0.51 9.08
CA PHE A 106 3.59 1.01 9.37
C PHE A 106 3.94 0.84 10.84
N ASP A 107 5.19 0.51 11.12
CA ASP A 107 5.71 0.50 12.50
C ASP A 107 5.77 1.95 13.02
N ASP A 108 6.26 2.88 12.19
CA ASP A 108 6.41 4.29 12.53
C ASP A 108 5.37 5.20 11.85
N ARG A 109 4.95 6.23 12.59
CA ARG A 109 4.00 7.24 12.09
C ARG A 109 4.61 8.15 11.02
N SER A 110 5.93 8.35 11.04
CA SER A 110 6.65 9.14 10.05
C SER A 110 6.52 8.51 8.67
N ASP A 111 6.73 7.21 8.56
CA ASP A 111 6.73 6.51 7.27
C ASP A 111 5.33 6.52 6.63
N ALA A 112 4.30 6.35 7.47
CA ALA A 112 2.91 6.51 7.08
C ALA A 112 2.58 7.93 6.58
N PHE A 113 3.18 8.94 7.22
CA PHE A 113 3.01 10.34 6.81
C PHE A 113 3.73 10.61 5.48
N ASP A 114 4.96 10.13 5.33
CA ASP A 114 5.75 10.29 4.10
C ASP A 114 5.05 9.65 2.90
N LEU A 115 4.43 8.47 3.09
CA LEU A 115 3.61 7.85 2.04
C LEU A 115 2.47 8.78 1.60
N ASN A 116 1.72 9.35 2.54
CA ASN A 116 0.63 10.27 2.20
C ASN A 116 1.11 11.50 1.44
N VAL A 117 2.22 12.11 1.88
CA VAL A 117 2.78 13.29 1.23
C VAL A 117 3.20 12.97 -0.20
N VAL A 118 3.88 11.84 -0.42
CA VAL A 118 4.34 11.41 -1.74
C VAL A 118 3.16 11.14 -2.68
N LEU A 119 2.10 10.49 -2.19
CA LEU A 119 0.91 10.22 -3.01
C LEU A 119 0.10 11.49 -3.29
N GLN A 120 0.03 12.42 -2.34
CA GLN A 120 -0.64 13.71 -2.52
C GLN A 120 0.11 14.60 -3.50
N ASP A 121 1.44 14.66 -3.42
CA ASP A 121 2.29 15.41 -4.35
C ASP A 121 2.15 14.87 -5.78
N PHE A 122 2.08 13.54 -5.93
CA PHE A 122 1.83 12.92 -7.23
C PHE A 122 0.41 13.18 -7.77
N ALA A 123 -0.59 13.28 -6.90
CA ALA A 123 -1.99 13.53 -7.29
C ALA A 123 -2.28 15.00 -7.66
N ARG A 124 -1.31 15.90 -7.46
CA ARG A 124 -1.45 17.34 -7.70
C ARG A 124 -1.15 17.73 -9.14
#